data_AF-F7JQB8-F1
#
_entry.id   AF-F7JQB8-F1
#
_cell.length_a   1.000
_cell.length_b   1.000
_cell.length_c   1.000
_cell.angle_alpha   90.00
_cell.angle_beta   90.00
_cell.angle_gamma   90.00
#
_symmetry.space_group_name_H-M   'P 1'
#
loop_
_entity.id
_entity.type
_entity.pdbx_description
1 polymer ?
#
loop_
_entity_poly.entity_id
_entity_poly.type
_entity_poly.pdbx_seq_one_letter_code
_entity_poly.pdbx_strand_id
1 'polypeptide(L)'
;MQFEWINFYSEFATKLLEFKDNRAELISDIQSAYSAINMKLPKLESEDSIIDIDPFTVFGLFNKGITNANRIAILESFATVFNIKSKVPDNFDGIPVLNNLKATYYGFKDDRQAADIDNLWRLYESAINLAEKDDAANREIFTKWYDTVHDQLGIRWNITMGLYWIRPYEFINLDSRNRWFIVDPDNMPVEFVNSVKKKLNKVPYAAEYLAIKDACLHALKDGNYEYKNYPELSYRAWIVSEQVNQEKAEVKGKKSSKAAFLRWFAPLIQALRDLGGSGTPAEARAKIIENEQLSEDEINETRGKNNVNKFENEVAFARNYLVNAGYIDKSVYGIWTLTEAGKSVDMTSEMASDIFKNVLSSSPSKQGKNIAALADEEVHTVRYWLYAPGEGSCMWDEFYTSGIMAIGWGEIGDLSIFDSKDAMKIKMREVIDESLSYKNAAHATWQFANEMKIGDIVFVKKGMHQIIGRGVVMSDYEYDDTRDDEYKNIRQVDWTHNGEWPHPGQAVMKTLTDITSYTDYVEKLNSLFEDETEEDAEDVEKTYPSYTKEDFLSEVFMPEEEYEKLSGILRIKKNIILQGAPGVGKTFAAKRIAFSMMGVKDVERVMMVQFHQSYSYEDFIMGFRPSTDDVRI
;
A
#
# COMPACT_ATOMS: atom_id res chain seq x y z
N MET A 1 -3.26 -34.98 -7.07
CA MET A 1 -2.16 -35.47 -6.21
C MET A 1 -1.59 -34.28 -5.44
N GLN A 2 -1.25 -34.40 -4.15
CA GLN A 2 -1.08 -33.25 -3.24
C GLN A 2 0.06 -32.26 -3.59
N PHE A 3 0.92 -32.55 -4.59
CA PHE A 3 2.04 -31.70 -4.99
C PHE A 3 2.33 -31.71 -6.50
N GLU A 4 1.29 -31.73 -7.35
CA GLU A 4 1.44 -31.75 -8.83
C GLU A 4 2.30 -30.61 -9.38
N TRP A 5 2.33 -29.46 -8.69
CA TRP A 5 3.15 -28.30 -9.07
C TRP A 5 4.64 -28.61 -9.10
N ILE A 6 5.13 -29.59 -8.33
CA ILE A 6 6.55 -29.92 -8.25
C ILE A 6 7.08 -30.42 -9.60
N ASN A 7 6.32 -31.25 -10.31
CA ASN A 7 6.72 -31.79 -11.61
C ASN A 7 6.88 -30.66 -12.62
N PHE A 8 5.87 -29.78 -12.69
CA PHE A 8 5.90 -28.60 -13.55
C PHE A 8 7.08 -27.69 -13.23
N TYR A 9 7.27 -27.34 -11.95
CA TYR A 9 8.30 -26.41 -11.52
C TYR A 9 9.69 -26.98 -11.76
N SER A 10 9.90 -28.28 -11.52
CA SER A 10 11.19 -28.93 -11.71
C SER A 10 11.56 -29.03 -13.19
N GLU A 11 10.59 -29.36 -14.06
CA GLU A 11 10.79 -29.38 -15.52
C GLU A 11 11.04 -27.99 -16.08
N PHE A 12 10.19 -27.02 -15.70
CA PHE A 12 10.37 -25.61 -16.08
C PHE A 12 11.73 -25.09 -15.61
N ALA A 13 12.16 -25.48 -14.40
CA ALA A 13 13.45 -25.06 -13.89
C ALA A 13 14.62 -25.56 -14.75
N THR A 14 14.58 -26.82 -15.17
CA THR A 14 15.58 -27.40 -16.07
C THR A 14 15.55 -26.70 -17.44
N LYS A 15 14.36 -26.43 -17.97
CA LYS A 15 14.18 -25.75 -19.26
C LYS A 15 14.72 -24.33 -19.27
N LEU A 16 14.50 -23.61 -18.18
CA LEU A 16 14.97 -22.23 -18.03
C LEU A 16 16.50 -22.12 -18.09
N LEU A 17 17.23 -23.19 -17.73
CA LEU A 17 18.69 -23.24 -17.76
C LEU A 17 19.27 -23.11 -19.19
N GLU A 18 18.50 -23.51 -20.21
CA GLU A 18 18.89 -23.40 -21.63
C GLU A 18 19.08 -21.93 -22.06
N PHE A 19 18.49 -20.97 -21.32
CA PHE A 19 18.54 -19.53 -21.62
C PHE A 19 19.64 -18.77 -20.87
N LYS A 20 20.46 -19.46 -20.06
CA LYS A 20 21.50 -18.83 -19.23
C LYS A 20 22.41 -17.87 -20.02
N ASP A 21 22.76 -18.27 -21.25
CA ASP A 21 23.63 -17.54 -22.16
C ASP A 21 22.86 -16.79 -23.28
N ASN A 22 21.52 -16.84 -23.29
CA ASN A 22 20.66 -16.13 -24.24
C ASN A 22 19.43 -15.48 -23.56
N ARG A 23 19.69 -14.57 -22.62
CA ARG A 23 18.63 -13.93 -21.80
C ARG A 23 17.74 -12.97 -22.59
N ALA A 24 18.22 -12.46 -23.71
CA ALA A 24 17.41 -11.63 -24.61
C ALA A 24 16.25 -12.43 -25.20
N GLU A 25 16.50 -13.69 -25.60
CA GLU A 25 15.46 -14.62 -26.06
C GLU A 25 14.49 -14.93 -24.91
N LEU A 26 14.99 -15.21 -23.71
CA LEU A 26 14.15 -15.42 -22.53
C LEU A 26 13.20 -14.25 -22.25
N ILE A 27 13.69 -13.01 -22.33
CA ILE A 27 12.86 -11.81 -22.14
C ILE A 27 11.79 -11.73 -23.21
N SER A 28 12.14 -11.97 -24.47
CA SER A 28 11.18 -12.00 -25.60
C SER A 28 10.11 -13.08 -25.40
N ASP A 29 10.48 -14.25 -24.92
CA ASP A 29 9.57 -15.36 -24.66
C ASP A 29 8.63 -15.05 -23.49
N ILE A 30 9.14 -14.46 -22.41
CA ILE A 30 8.32 -14.00 -21.27
C ILE A 30 7.33 -12.92 -21.71
N GLN A 31 7.77 -11.95 -22.52
CA GLN A 31 6.90 -10.90 -23.08
C GLN A 31 5.82 -11.50 -23.98
N SER A 32 6.18 -12.48 -24.80
CA SER A 32 5.24 -13.20 -25.66
C SER A 32 4.23 -14.00 -24.85
N ALA A 33 4.68 -14.69 -23.80
CA ALA A 33 3.81 -15.46 -22.90
C ALA A 33 2.77 -14.57 -22.18
N TYR A 34 3.18 -13.40 -21.70
CA TYR A 34 2.27 -12.44 -21.05
C TYR A 34 1.31 -11.77 -22.04
N SER A 35 1.79 -11.46 -23.25
CA SER A 35 0.97 -10.88 -24.32
C SER A 35 -0.10 -11.87 -24.78
N ALA A 36 0.22 -13.17 -24.88
CA ALA A 36 -0.71 -14.21 -25.29
C ALA A 36 -1.95 -14.34 -24.38
N ILE A 37 -1.81 -14.00 -23.11
CA ILE A 37 -2.89 -14.04 -22.10
C ILE A 37 -3.44 -12.64 -21.75
N ASN A 38 -3.07 -11.62 -22.53
CA ASN A 38 -3.47 -10.23 -22.33
C ASN A 38 -3.17 -9.70 -20.91
N MET A 39 -2.05 -10.13 -20.34
CA MET A 39 -1.58 -9.68 -19.02
C MET A 39 -0.40 -8.72 -19.16
N LYS A 40 -0.41 -7.65 -18.39
CA LYS A 40 0.75 -6.74 -18.29
C LYS A 40 1.83 -7.36 -17.41
N LEU A 41 3.06 -7.38 -17.90
CA LEU A 41 4.22 -7.74 -17.09
C LEU A 41 4.37 -6.78 -15.89
N PRO A 42 4.77 -7.29 -14.70
CA PRO A 42 5.12 -6.42 -13.58
C PRO A 42 6.31 -5.53 -13.95
N LYS A 43 6.50 -4.44 -13.20
CA LYS A 43 7.70 -3.61 -13.33
C LYS A 43 8.92 -4.41 -12.87
N LEU A 44 9.86 -4.64 -13.78
CA LEU A 44 11.10 -5.41 -13.56
C LEU A 44 12.37 -4.57 -13.73
N GLU A 45 12.24 -3.34 -14.26
CA GLU A 45 13.35 -2.39 -14.35
C GLU A 45 12.94 -0.98 -13.91
N SER A 46 13.89 -0.05 -13.78
CA SER A 46 13.58 1.36 -13.46
C SER A 46 12.73 2.01 -14.56
N GLU A 47 12.98 1.64 -15.81
CA GLU A 47 12.15 1.91 -16.99
C GLU A 47 11.21 0.72 -17.30
N ASP A 48 10.25 0.89 -18.21
CA ASP A 48 9.34 -0.19 -18.62
C ASP A 48 10.03 -1.24 -19.54
N SER A 49 11.28 -1.01 -19.93
CA SER A 49 12.08 -1.92 -20.77
C SER A 49 12.93 -2.87 -19.91
N ILE A 50 12.73 -4.17 -20.08
CA ILE A 50 13.49 -5.21 -19.39
C ILE A 50 14.82 -5.40 -20.11
N ILE A 51 15.92 -5.14 -19.41
CA ILE A 51 17.27 -5.22 -19.97
C ILE A 51 17.90 -6.61 -19.74
N ASP A 52 17.68 -7.17 -18.55
CA ASP A 52 18.20 -8.47 -18.15
C ASP A 52 17.29 -9.08 -17.06
N ILE A 53 17.33 -10.40 -16.87
CA ILE A 53 16.50 -11.12 -15.90
C ILE A 53 17.22 -12.35 -15.33
N ASP A 54 17.09 -12.55 -14.03
CA ASP A 54 17.57 -13.75 -13.34
C ASP A 54 16.46 -14.82 -13.27
N PRO A 55 16.83 -16.11 -13.12
CA PRO A 55 15.87 -17.19 -13.21
C PRO A 55 14.91 -17.26 -12.01
N PHE A 56 15.31 -16.79 -10.82
CA PHE A 56 14.42 -16.76 -9.65
C PHE A 56 13.35 -15.68 -9.77
N THR A 57 13.67 -14.53 -10.39
CA THR A 57 12.66 -13.51 -10.72
C THR A 57 11.64 -14.04 -11.74
N VAL A 58 12.04 -14.89 -12.68
CA VAL A 58 11.09 -15.57 -13.61
C VAL A 58 10.07 -16.40 -12.83
N PHE A 59 10.50 -17.19 -11.84
CA PHE A 59 9.58 -17.89 -10.93
C PHE A 59 8.73 -16.92 -10.10
N GLY A 60 9.31 -15.80 -9.67
CA GLY A 60 8.62 -14.72 -8.96
C GLY A 60 7.47 -14.09 -9.75
N LEU A 61 7.46 -14.22 -11.08
CA LEU A 61 6.36 -13.73 -11.92
C LEU A 61 5.02 -14.38 -11.59
N PHE A 62 5.03 -15.66 -11.19
CA PHE A 62 3.84 -16.41 -10.81
C PHE A 62 3.80 -16.80 -9.32
N ASN A 63 4.93 -16.78 -8.60
CA ASN A 63 5.01 -17.01 -7.15
C ASN A 63 5.01 -15.71 -6.32
N LYS A 64 3.96 -14.92 -6.48
CA LYS A 64 3.72 -13.68 -5.72
C LYS A 64 2.24 -13.52 -5.38
N GLY A 65 1.85 -12.39 -4.80
CA GLY A 65 0.45 -12.05 -4.48
C GLY A 65 -0.40 -11.81 -5.72
N ILE A 66 -0.81 -12.90 -6.38
CA ILE A 66 -1.76 -12.97 -7.50
C ILE A 66 -2.78 -14.09 -7.21
N THR A 67 -3.94 -14.05 -7.87
CA THR A 67 -4.95 -15.10 -7.76
C THR A 67 -4.46 -16.41 -8.36
N ASN A 68 -4.97 -17.55 -7.87
CA ASN A 68 -4.67 -18.86 -8.46
C ASN A 68 -5.09 -18.93 -9.94
N ALA A 69 -6.20 -18.29 -10.33
CA ALA A 69 -6.61 -18.20 -11.73
C ALA A 69 -5.55 -17.52 -12.61
N ASN A 70 -5.00 -16.39 -12.16
CA ASN A 70 -3.93 -15.70 -12.91
C ASN A 70 -2.62 -16.51 -12.91
N ARG A 71 -2.31 -17.20 -11.79
CA ARG A 71 -1.15 -18.09 -11.71
C ARG A 71 -1.26 -19.23 -12.72
N ILE A 72 -2.42 -19.88 -12.79
CA ILE A 72 -2.70 -20.95 -13.77
C ILE A 72 -2.56 -20.42 -15.19
N ALA A 73 -3.17 -19.28 -15.52
CA ALA A 73 -3.07 -18.69 -16.86
C ALA A 73 -1.61 -18.39 -17.28
N ILE A 74 -0.78 -17.88 -16.36
CA ILE A 74 0.65 -17.67 -16.62
C ILE A 74 1.35 -19.02 -16.86
N LEU A 75 1.07 -20.04 -16.04
CA LEU A 75 1.70 -21.35 -16.17
C LEU A 75 1.27 -22.09 -17.45
N GLU A 76 0.02 -21.96 -17.89
CA GLU A 76 -0.46 -22.50 -19.17
C GLU A 76 0.24 -21.84 -20.37
N SER A 77 0.40 -20.52 -20.32
CA SER A 77 1.15 -19.78 -21.33
C SER A 77 2.63 -20.18 -21.33
N PHE A 78 3.25 -20.28 -20.15
CA PHE A 78 4.63 -20.72 -20.00
C PHE A 78 4.82 -22.17 -20.45
N ALA A 79 3.84 -23.05 -20.21
CA ALA A 79 3.89 -24.42 -20.70
C ALA A 79 3.97 -24.48 -22.22
N THR A 80 3.22 -23.59 -22.88
CA THR A 80 3.19 -23.48 -24.34
C THR A 80 4.50 -22.90 -24.88
N VAL A 81 4.94 -21.75 -24.35
CA VAL A 81 6.12 -21.02 -24.84
C VAL A 81 7.41 -21.80 -24.57
N PHE A 82 7.57 -22.37 -23.38
CA PHE A 82 8.77 -23.11 -22.99
C PHE A 82 8.67 -24.63 -23.24
N ASN A 83 7.59 -25.09 -23.88
CA ASN A 83 7.35 -26.49 -24.24
C ASN A 83 7.46 -27.46 -23.03
N ILE A 84 6.78 -27.11 -21.94
CA ILE A 84 6.71 -27.91 -20.71
C ILE A 84 5.66 -29.00 -20.87
N LYS A 85 6.07 -30.26 -20.65
CA LYS A 85 5.22 -31.45 -20.83
C LYS A 85 4.42 -31.80 -19.58
N SER A 86 4.95 -31.47 -18.41
CA SER A 86 4.27 -31.68 -17.13
C SER A 86 2.93 -30.94 -17.10
N LYS A 87 1.93 -31.57 -16.49
CA LYS A 87 0.59 -30.98 -16.31
C LYS A 87 0.72 -29.66 -15.54
N VAL A 88 0.02 -28.62 -16.01
CA VAL A 88 -0.12 -27.37 -15.26
C VAL A 88 -0.88 -27.65 -13.96
N PRO A 89 -0.33 -27.26 -12.79
CA PRO A 89 -0.98 -27.49 -11.51
C PRO A 89 -2.24 -26.64 -11.31
N ASP A 90 -3.23 -27.22 -10.64
CA ASP A 90 -4.47 -26.57 -10.19
C ASP A 90 -4.47 -26.29 -8.67
N ASN A 91 -3.46 -26.79 -7.94
CA ASN A 91 -3.21 -26.54 -6.52
C ASN A 91 -1.78 -26.03 -6.28
N PHE A 92 -1.64 -25.08 -5.36
CA PHE A 92 -0.40 -24.38 -5.01
C PHE A 92 -0.11 -24.37 -3.51
N ASP A 93 -0.75 -25.25 -2.73
CA ASP A 93 -0.54 -25.31 -1.29
C ASP A 93 0.93 -25.60 -0.94
N GLY A 94 1.43 -24.95 0.11
CA GLY A 94 2.81 -25.11 0.56
C GLY A 94 3.86 -24.40 -0.30
N ILE A 95 3.47 -23.62 -1.31
CA ILE A 95 4.40 -22.82 -2.12
C ILE A 95 4.63 -21.45 -1.46
N PRO A 96 5.89 -21.05 -1.16
CA PRO A 96 6.17 -19.72 -0.65
C PRO A 96 5.98 -18.65 -1.74
N VAL A 97 5.49 -17.46 -1.36
CA VAL A 97 5.19 -16.36 -2.30
C VAL A 97 5.94 -15.08 -1.95
N LEU A 98 6.41 -14.36 -2.97
CA LEU A 98 7.06 -13.05 -2.81
C LEU A 98 6.06 -11.96 -2.41
N ASN A 99 6.60 -10.96 -1.73
CA ASN A 99 5.92 -9.69 -1.55
C ASN A 99 5.89 -8.94 -2.91
N ASN A 100 4.70 -8.46 -3.31
CA ASN A 100 4.52 -7.75 -4.58
C ASN A 100 5.40 -6.49 -4.73
N LEU A 101 5.83 -5.87 -3.62
CA LEU A 101 6.72 -4.71 -3.61
C LEU A 101 8.21 -5.10 -3.74
N LYS A 102 8.54 -6.39 -3.64
CA LYS A 102 9.90 -6.95 -3.70
C LYS A 102 9.89 -8.20 -4.57
N ALA A 103 9.48 -8.02 -5.83
CA ALA A 103 9.23 -9.12 -6.76
C ALA A 103 10.47 -9.57 -7.57
N THR A 104 11.61 -8.87 -7.44
CA THR A 104 12.88 -9.21 -8.11
C THR A 104 13.91 -9.72 -7.10
N TYR A 105 14.83 -10.57 -7.56
CA TYR A 105 16.01 -11.03 -6.81
C TYR A 105 17.23 -10.13 -7.01
N TYR A 106 17.12 -9.12 -7.88
CA TYR A 106 18.14 -8.12 -8.15
C TYR A 106 17.62 -6.69 -7.91
N GLY A 107 18.54 -5.75 -7.72
CA GLY A 107 18.27 -4.31 -7.81
C GLY A 107 18.07 -3.84 -9.26
N PHE A 108 17.31 -2.76 -9.47
CA PHE A 108 17.19 -2.18 -10.81
C PHE A 108 18.54 -1.67 -11.32
N LYS A 109 18.65 -1.37 -12.62
CA LYS A 109 19.92 -1.05 -13.29
C LYS A 109 20.76 -0.01 -12.57
N ASP A 110 20.10 0.97 -11.96
CA ASP A 110 20.75 2.06 -11.23
C ASP A 110 21.33 1.64 -9.87
N ASP A 111 20.89 0.50 -9.32
CA ASP A 111 21.22 0.02 -7.98
C ASP A 111 21.99 -1.32 -7.97
N ARG A 112 21.93 -2.14 -9.03
CA ARG A 112 22.63 -3.44 -9.11
C ARG A 112 24.05 -3.35 -9.66
N GLN A 113 24.89 -4.29 -9.26
CA GLN A 113 26.22 -4.46 -9.84
C GLN A 113 26.15 -5.25 -11.15
N ALA A 114 27.16 -5.07 -12.02
CA ALA A 114 27.20 -5.69 -13.35
C ALA A 114 27.12 -7.23 -13.32
N ALA A 115 27.66 -7.87 -12.28
CA ALA A 115 27.71 -9.32 -12.15
C ALA A 115 26.50 -9.92 -11.39
N ASP A 116 25.59 -9.10 -10.85
CA ASP A 116 24.56 -9.58 -9.91
C ASP A 116 23.62 -10.62 -10.52
N ILE A 117 23.18 -10.39 -11.77
CA ILE A 117 22.30 -11.32 -12.48
C ILE A 117 23.07 -12.57 -12.91
N ASP A 118 24.34 -12.44 -13.33
CA ASP A 118 25.19 -13.58 -13.66
C ASP A 118 25.42 -14.50 -12.46
N ASN A 119 25.63 -13.92 -11.28
CA ASN A 119 25.79 -14.67 -10.04
C ASN A 119 24.51 -15.43 -9.68
N LEU A 120 23.33 -14.84 -9.90
CA LEU A 120 22.05 -15.53 -9.70
C LEU A 120 21.87 -16.72 -10.66
N TRP A 121 22.26 -16.58 -11.93
CA TRP A 121 22.27 -17.70 -12.88
C TRP A 121 23.25 -18.81 -12.49
N ARG A 122 24.43 -18.45 -11.97
CA ARG A 122 25.44 -19.42 -11.48
C ARG A 122 24.97 -20.14 -10.22
N LEU A 123 24.32 -19.43 -9.30
CA LEU A 123 23.66 -20.05 -8.14
C LEU A 123 22.59 -21.03 -8.61
N TYR A 124 21.72 -20.61 -9.52
CA TYR A 124 20.65 -21.43 -10.04
C TYR A 124 21.14 -22.74 -10.70
N GLU A 125 22.15 -22.65 -11.56
CA GLU A 125 22.80 -23.83 -12.16
C GLU A 125 23.44 -24.73 -11.08
N SER A 126 24.20 -24.15 -10.15
CA SER A 126 24.85 -24.92 -9.09
C SER A 126 23.84 -25.63 -8.18
N ALA A 127 22.67 -25.02 -7.96
CA ALA A 127 21.59 -25.60 -7.19
C ALA A 127 20.94 -26.78 -7.92
N ILE A 128 20.75 -26.69 -9.24
CA ILE A 128 20.27 -27.83 -10.04
C ILE A 128 21.29 -28.97 -10.05
N ASN A 129 22.59 -28.67 -10.21
CA ASN A 129 23.64 -29.69 -10.19
C ASN A 129 23.77 -30.38 -8.82
N LEU A 130 23.70 -29.61 -7.73
CA LEU A 130 23.63 -30.16 -6.37
C LEU A 130 22.35 -30.98 -6.18
N ALA A 131 21.27 -30.49 -6.79
CA ALA A 131 19.97 -31.12 -7.05
C ALA A 131 20.07 -32.59 -7.47
N GLU A 132 20.82 -32.79 -8.54
CA GLU A 132 20.99 -34.05 -9.24
C GLU A 132 22.05 -34.95 -8.58
N LYS A 133 23.05 -34.33 -7.95
CA LYS A 133 24.15 -35.04 -7.30
C LYS A 133 24.68 -34.25 -6.11
N ASP A 134 24.25 -34.64 -4.92
CA ASP A 134 24.74 -34.07 -3.66
C ASP A 134 26.11 -34.66 -3.27
N ASP A 135 27.20 -34.12 -3.85
CA ASP A 135 28.58 -34.47 -3.54
C ASP A 135 29.43 -33.26 -3.10
N ALA A 136 30.65 -33.52 -2.63
CA ALA A 136 31.53 -32.47 -2.11
C ALA A 136 31.86 -31.38 -3.14
N ALA A 137 32.02 -31.73 -4.42
CA ALA A 137 32.35 -30.78 -5.47
C ALA A 137 31.17 -29.86 -5.78
N ASN A 138 29.96 -30.41 -5.91
CA ASN A 138 28.76 -29.62 -6.12
C ASN A 138 28.41 -28.76 -4.90
N ARG A 139 28.63 -29.25 -3.68
CA ARG A 139 28.47 -28.44 -2.45
C ARG A 139 29.44 -27.25 -2.42
N GLU A 140 30.68 -27.42 -2.86
CA GLU A 140 31.67 -26.34 -2.93
C GLU A 140 31.25 -25.27 -3.94
N ILE A 141 30.83 -25.66 -5.14
CA ILE A 141 30.37 -24.75 -6.19
C ILE A 141 29.10 -24.00 -5.73
N PHE A 142 28.13 -24.71 -5.15
CA PHE A 142 26.93 -24.11 -4.59
C PHE A 142 27.26 -23.12 -3.49
N THR A 143 28.15 -23.49 -2.56
CA THR A 143 28.58 -22.62 -1.44
C THR A 143 29.15 -21.31 -1.95
N LYS A 144 30.06 -21.37 -2.93
CA LYS A 144 30.64 -20.19 -3.54
C LYS A 144 29.57 -19.23 -4.08
N TRP A 145 28.64 -19.73 -4.90
CA TRP A 145 27.65 -18.87 -5.55
C TRP A 145 26.53 -18.43 -4.63
N TYR A 146 26.13 -19.27 -3.68
CA TYR A 146 25.15 -18.92 -2.67
C TYR A 146 25.67 -17.76 -1.81
N ASP A 147 26.91 -17.86 -1.30
CA ASP A 147 27.50 -16.80 -0.47
C ASP A 147 27.73 -15.52 -1.27
N THR A 148 28.12 -15.65 -2.56
CA THR A 148 28.24 -14.47 -3.46
C THR A 148 26.90 -13.76 -3.64
N VAL A 149 25.81 -14.51 -3.85
CA VAL A 149 24.47 -13.94 -4.04
C VAL A 149 23.87 -13.44 -2.73
N HIS A 150 24.17 -14.08 -1.60
CA HIS A 150 23.64 -13.75 -0.28
C HIS A 150 23.78 -12.26 0.06
N ASP A 151 24.90 -11.66 -0.32
CA ASP A 151 25.23 -10.26 0.00
C ASP A 151 24.72 -9.25 -1.05
N GLN A 152 24.06 -9.71 -2.13
CA GLN A 152 23.55 -8.84 -3.19
C GLN A 152 22.28 -8.07 -2.80
N LEU A 153 22.11 -6.89 -3.38
CA LEU A 153 20.90 -6.09 -3.18
C LEU A 153 19.66 -6.83 -3.70
N GLY A 154 18.63 -6.92 -2.84
CA GLY A 154 17.39 -7.64 -3.15
C GLY A 154 17.34 -9.06 -2.58
N ILE A 155 18.48 -9.59 -2.11
CA ILE A 155 18.57 -10.92 -1.52
C ILE A 155 18.32 -10.87 -0.01
N ARG A 156 17.43 -11.76 0.43
CA ARG A 156 16.97 -12.01 1.80
C ARG A 156 16.56 -13.48 1.89
N TRP A 157 15.59 -13.81 2.75
CA TRP A 157 14.97 -15.14 2.84
C TRP A 157 14.39 -15.67 1.51
N ASN A 158 14.13 -14.79 0.54
CA ASN A 158 13.70 -15.18 -0.81
C ASN A 158 14.69 -16.12 -1.49
N ILE A 159 16.00 -16.05 -1.24
CA ILE A 159 16.96 -17.03 -1.82
C ILE A 159 16.57 -18.48 -1.50
N THR A 160 16.11 -18.75 -0.27
CA THR A 160 15.66 -20.08 0.15
C THR A 160 14.34 -20.49 -0.49
N MET A 161 13.45 -19.51 -0.75
CA MET A 161 12.20 -19.73 -1.47
C MET A 161 12.47 -20.08 -2.95
N GLY A 162 13.40 -19.37 -3.59
CA GLY A 162 13.83 -19.60 -4.96
C GLY A 162 14.43 -20.99 -5.16
N LEU A 163 15.33 -21.40 -4.26
CA LEU A 163 15.92 -22.75 -4.26
C LEU A 163 14.85 -23.83 -4.06
N TYR A 164 13.92 -23.61 -3.13
CA TYR A 164 12.81 -24.52 -2.91
C TYR A 164 11.91 -24.64 -4.14
N TRP A 165 11.58 -23.56 -4.85
CA TRP A 165 10.74 -23.65 -6.05
C TRP A 165 11.33 -24.56 -7.13
N ILE A 166 12.65 -24.54 -7.32
CA ILE A 166 13.30 -25.22 -8.46
C ILE A 166 13.53 -26.72 -8.20
N ARG A 167 13.80 -27.09 -6.94
CA ARG A 167 14.05 -28.48 -6.49
C ARG A 167 13.50 -28.66 -5.06
N PRO A 168 12.17 -28.73 -4.89
CA PRO A 168 11.53 -28.65 -3.57
C PRO A 168 11.78 -29.87 -2.69
N TYR A 169 12.16 -31.03 -3.23
CA TYR A 169 12.57 -32.18 -2.43
C TYR A 169 13.99 -32.05 -1.85
N GLU A 170 14.80 -31.14 -2.39
CA GLU A 170 16.23 -31.06 -2.09
C GLU A 170 16.59 -29.80 -1.30
N PHE A 171 15.90 -28.69 -1.54
CA PHE A 171 16.11 -27.45 -0.82
C PHE A 171 14.99 -27.17 0.16
N ILE A 172 15.33 -26.61 1.33
CA ILE A 172 14.36 -26.24 2.35
C ILE A 172 13.96 -24.77 2.19
N ASN A 173 12.66 -24.49 2.19
CA ASN A 173 12.14 -23.13 2.30
C ASN A 173 12.27 -22.63 3.74
N LEU A 174 12.93 -21.48 3.94
CA LEU A 174 13.07 -20.84 5.24
C LEU A 174 12.38 -19.49 5.26
N ASP A 175 11.18 -19.37 4.67
CA ASP A 175 10.30 -18.21 4.88
C ASP A 175 9.85 -18.06 6.34
N SER A 176 9.16 -16.97 6.65
CA SER A 176 8.74 -16.65 8.03
C SER A 176 7.91 -17.76 8.67
N ARG A 177 7.00 -18.35 7.90
CA ARG A 177 6.12 -19.44 8.33
C ARG A 177 6.90 -20.72 8.61
N ASN A 178 7.78 -21.15 7.71
CA ASN A 178 8.56 -22.36 7.89
C ASN A 178 9.53 -22.20 9.06
N ARG A 179 10.17 -21.04 9.22
CA ARG A 179 11.03 -20.76 10.39
C ARG A 179 10.25 -20.83 11.69
N TRP A 180 9.06 -20.23 11.76
CA TRP A 180 8.20 -20.32 12.94
C TRP A 180 7.83 -21.76 13.29
N PHE A 181 7.51 -22.56 12.27
CA PHE A 181 7.11 -23.95 12.43
C PHE A 181 8.25 -24.86 12.91
N ILE A 182 9.43 -24.76 12.28
CA ILE A 182 10.54 -25.70 12.55
C ILE A 182 11.33 -25.41 13.83
N VAL A 183 11.13 -24.24 14.45
CA VAL A 183 11.74 -23.89 15.75
C VAL A 183 10.84 -24.22 16.94
N ASP A 184 9.70 -24.85 16.67
CA ASP A 184 8.75 -25.32 17.68
C ASP A 184 9.07 -26.78 18.05
N PRO A 185 9.40 -27.07 19.32
CA PRO A 185 9.60 -28.44 19.80
C PRO A 185 8.41 -29.39 19.64
N ASP A 186 7.19 -28.86 19.49
CA ASP A 186 6.01 -29.69 19.25
C ASP A 186 5.95 -30.19 17.80
N ASN A 187 6.62 -29.48 16.88
CA ASN A 187 6.64 -29.83 15.46
C ASN A 187 7.94 -30.57 15.09
N MET A 188 9.08 -30.26 15.69
CA MET A 188 10.38 -30.85 15.33
C MET A 188 11.14 -31.37 16.55
N PRO A 189 12.08 -32.34 16.39
CA PRO A 189 12.81 -32.89 17.53
C PRO A 189 13.57 -31.80 18.30
N VAL A 190 13.54 -31.87 19.64
CA VAL A 190 14.20 -30.87 20.51
C VAL A 190 15.68 -30.67 20.14
N GLU A 191 16.38 -31.75 19.82
CA GLU A 191 17.79 -31.71 19.39
C GLU A 191 17.96 -30.92 18.08
N PHE A 192 17.09 -31.16 17.10
CA PHE A 192 17.06 -30.40 15.85
C PHE A 192 16.78 -28.91 16.13
N VAL A 193 15.72 -28.60 16.88
CA VAL A 193 15.32 -27.23 17.23
C VAL A 193 16.48 -26.48 17.87
N ASN A 194 17.13 -27.08 18.86
CA ASN A 194 18.28 -26.49 19.54
C ASN A 194 19.47 -26.25 18.58
N SER A 195 19.67 -27.13 17.60
CA SER A 195 20.76 -27.02 16.63
C SER A 195 20.54 -25.91 15.58
N VAL A 196 19.29 -25.53 15.28
CA VAL A 196 18.96 -24.58 14.20
C VAL A 196 18.45 -23.23 14.69
N LYS A 197 17.82 -23.14 15.88
CA LYS A 197 17.13 -21.93 16.36
C LYS A 197 17.97 -20.67 16.28
N LYS A 198 19.25 -20.72 16.69
CA LYS A 198 20.15 -19.56 16.61
C LYS A 198 20.57 -19.19 15.18
N LYS A 199 20.66 -20.18 14.29
CA LYS A 199 21.05 -19.99 12.87
C LYS A 199 19.93 -19.32 12.06
N LEU A 200 18.69 -19.32 12.56
CA LEU A 200 17.52 -18.76 11.87
C LEU A 200 17.20 -17.29 12.25
N ASN A 201 18.06 -16.64 13.05
CA ASN A 201 17.89 -15.24 13.44
C ASN A 201 18.18 -14.25 12.28
N LYS A 202 18.98 -14.69 11.31
CA LYS A 202 19.32 -13.97 10.08
C LYS A 202 19.35 -14.96 8.93
N VAL A 203 19.37 -14.46 7.71
CA VAL A 203 19.54 -15.33 6.53
C VAL A 203 20.89 -16.07 6.69
N PRO A 204 20.91 -17.40 6.62
CA PRO A 204 22.14 -18.16 6.81
C PRO A 204 23.02 -18.07 5.56
N TYR A 205 24.35 -18.06 5.75
CA TYR A 205 25.29 -18.35 4.67
C TYR A 205 25.22 -19.84 4.30
N ALA A 206 25.79 -20.23 3.16
CA ALA A 206 25.61 -21.54 2.56
C ALA A 206 25.97 -22.70 3.50
N ALA A 207 27.06 -22.59 4.26
CA ALA A 207 27.47 -23.62 5.21
C ALA A 207 26.39 -23.86 6.28
N GLU A 208 25.79 -22.80 6.82
CA GLU A 208 24.70 -22.89 7.79
C GLU A 208 23.41 -23.38 7.13
N TYR A 209 23.10 -22.91 5.92
CA TYR A 209 21.93 -23.31 5.15
C TYR A 209 21.96 -24.81 4.83
N LEU A 210 23.08 -25.33 4.32
CA LEU A 210 23.28 -26.75 4.05
C LEU A 210 23.22 -27.59 5.32
N ALA A 211 23.77 -27.08 6.43
CA ALA A 211 23.65 -27.76 7.73
C ALA A 211 22.19 -27.83 8.22
N ILE A 212 21.40 -26.76 8.04
CA ILE A 212 19.96 -26.74 8.37
C ILE A 212 19.20 -27.72 7.48
N LYS A 213 19.45 -27.70 6.16
CA LYS A 213 18.90 -28.65 5.17
C LYS A 213 19.15 -30.08 5.64
N ASP A 214 20.41 -30.47 5.81
CA ASP A 214 20.77 -31.85 6.12
C ASP A 214 20.23 -32.31 7.48
N ALA A 215 20.29 -31.44 8.51
CA ALA A 215 19.73 -31.74 9.83
C ALA A 215 18.21 -31.90 9.79
N CYS A 216 17.52 -31.09 8.98
CA CYS A 216 16.07 -31.19 8.83
C CYS A 216 15.69 -32.47 8.09
N LEU A 217 16.37 -32.79 6.98
CA LEU A 217 16.11 -34.03 6.25
C LEU A 217 16.35 -35.27 7.11
N HIS A 218 17.40 -35.25 7.93
CA HIS A 218 17.67 -36.32 8.89
C HIS A 218 16.55 -36.43 9.94
N ALA A 219 16.13 -35.32 10.53
CA ALA A 219 15.02 -35.29 11.49
C ALA A 219 13.70 -35.81 10.89
N LEU A 220 13.42 -35.53 9.61
CA LEU A 220 12.25 -36.02 8.91
C LEU A 220 12.29 -37.52 8.58
N LYS A 221 13.50 -38.09 8.43
CA LYS A 221 13.69 -39.54 8.19
C LYS A 221 13.55 -40.35 9.49
N ASP A 222 14.05 -39.80 10.59
CA ASP A 222 14.15 -40.50 11.86
C ASP A 222 12.93 -40.27 12.78
N GLY A 223 12.20 -39.17 12.55
CA GLY A 223 11.04 -38.79 13.34
C GLY A 223 9.74 -39.49 12.93
N ASN A 224 8.82 -39.64 13.89
CA ASN A 224 7.46 -40.13 13.64
C ASN A 224 6.51 -38.95 13.39
N TYR A 225 6.75 -38.21 12.29
CA TYR A 225 5.95 -37.06 11.88
C TYR A 225 5.04 -37.39 10.69
N GLU A 226 3.95 -36.65 10.53
CA GLU A 226 3.02 -36.80 9.40
C GLU A 226 3.62 -36.37 8.06
N TYR A 227 4.72 -35.61 8.09
CA TYR A 227 5.42 -35.07 6.94
C TYR A 227 6.86 -35.60 6.89
N LYS A 228 7.29 -36.02 5.70
CA LYS A 228 8.54 -36.80 5.51
C LYS A 228 9.54 -36.12 4.58
N ASN A 229 9.15 -35.01 3.98
CA ASN A 229 9.95 -34.24 3.03
C ASN A 229 9.61 -32.75 3.17
N TYR A 230 10.41 -31.87 2.55
CA TYR A 230 10.19 -30.42 2.66
C TYR A 230 8.84 -29.96 2.10
N PRO A 231 8.30 -30.52 0.99
CA PRO A 231 6.96 -30.17 0.53
C PRO A 231 5.86 -30.43 1.56
N GLU A 232 5.86 -31.62 2.16
CA GLU A 232 4.90 -31.97 3.20
C GLU A 232 5.08 -31.11 4.45
N LEU A 233 6.33 -30.79 4.83
CA LEU A 233 6.62 -29.89 5.94
C LEU A 233 6.09 -28.47 5.67
N SER A 234 6.39 -27.91 4.50
CA SER A 234 5.91 -26.56 4.11
C SER A 234 4.38 -26.50 4.05
N TYR A 235 3.75 -27.56 3.57
CA TYR A 235 2.29 -27.70 3.57
C TYR A 235 1.73 -27.77 4.99
N ARG A 236 2.33 -28.57 5.87
CA ARG A 236 1.90 -28.68 7.27
C ARG A 236 2.07 -27.36 8.01
N ALA A 237 3.19 -26.68 7.82
CA ALA A 237 3.45 -25.35 8.36
C ALA A 237 2.39 -24.33 7.91
N TRP A 238 1.93 -24.43 6.65
CA TRP A 238 0.82 -23.60 6.15
C TRP A 238 -0.49 -23.89 6.88
N ILE A 239 -0.92 -25.16 6.95
CA ILE A 239 -2.15 -25.56 7.66
C ILE A 239 -2.14 -25.06 9.10
N VAL A 240 -1.06 -25.35 9.85
CA VAL A 240 -0.98 -25.01 11.27
C VAL A 240 -0.95 -23.49 11.46
N SER A 241 -0.29 -22.75 10.57
CA SER A 241 -0.32 -21.28 10.62
C SER A 241 -1.73 -20.71 10.41
N GLU A 242 -2.52 -21.29 9.49
CA GLU A 242 -3.90 -20.87 9.24
C GLU A 242 -4.81 -21.20 10.42
N GLN A 243 -4.64 -22.39 11.04
CA GLN A 243 -5.36 -22.78 12.25
C GLN A 243 -5.07 -21.82 13.40
N VAL A 244 -3.80 -21.52 13.67
CA VAL A 244 -3.41 -20.56 14.72
C VAL A 244 -3.93 -19.16 14.43
N ASN A 245 -3.97 -18.74 13.17
CA ASN A 245 -4.56 -17.45 12.78
C ASN A 245 -6.08 -17.43 13.04
N GLN A 246 -6.78 -18.53 12.73
CA GLN A 246 -8.20 -18.70 13.02
C GLN A 246 -8.48 -18.73 14.52
N GLU A 247 -7.74 -19.53 15.29
CA GLU A 247 -7.84 -19.59 16.76
C GLU A 247 -7.54 -18.24 17.41
N LYS A 248 -6.51 -17.51 16.95
CA LYS A 248 -6.24 -16.14 17.40
C LYS A 248 -7.37 -15.17 17.05
N ALA A 249 -8.07 -15.39 15.94
CA ALA A 249 -9.27 -14.64 15.59
C ALA A 249 -10.48 -15.03 16.46
N GLU A 250 -10.59 -16.29 16.88
CA GLU A 250 -11.66 -16.82 17.75
C GLU A 250 -11.46 -16.45 19.23
N VAL A 251 -10.24 -16.56 19.77
CA VAL A 251 -9.85 -16.20 21.15
C VAL A 251 -9.95 -14.70 21.41
N LYS A 252 -9.80 -13.87 20.37
CA LYS A 252 -10.12 -12.43 20.44
C LYS A 252 -11.62 -12.15 20.62
N GLY A 253 -12.45 -13.20 20.67
CA GLY A 253 -13.90 -13.15 20.58
C GLY A 253 -14.31 -12.74 19.16
N LYS A 254 -15.40 -13.32 18.63
CA LYS A 254 -16.14 -12.67 17.54
C LYS A 254 -16.59 -11.31 18.06
N LYS A 255 -15.75 -10.28 17.94
CA LYS A 255 -16.21 -8.90 18.05
C LYS A 255 -17.26 -8.76 16.95
N SER A 256 -18.52 -8.67 17.35
CA SER A 256 -19.51 -7.93 16.57
C SER A 256 -18.86 -6.58 16.30
N SER A 257 -18.80 -6.20 15.02
CA SER A 257 -18.26 -4.89 14.68
C SER A 257 -19.01 -3.82 15.49
N LYS A 258 -18.29 -2.91 16.15
CA LYS A 258 -18.87 -1.80 16.93
C LYS A 258 -19.42 -0.69 16.02
N ALA A 259 -19.43 -0.90 14.70
CA ALA A 259 -19.89 0.09 13.75
C ALA A 259 -21.38 0.40 14.00
N ALA A 260 -21.64 1.64 14.39
CA ALA A 260 -22.96 2.09 14.86
C ALA A 260 -24.08 1.84 13.83
N PHE A 261 -23.76 1.85 12.53
CA PHE A 261 -24.74 1.65 11.46
C PHE A 261 -25.30 0.22 11.36
N LEU A 262 -24.64 -0.78 11.96
CA LEU A 262 -25.09 -2.18 11.90
C LEU A 262 -26.43 -2.39 12.64
N ARG A 263 -26.74 -1.54 13.63
CA ARG A 263 -28.03 -1.59 14.35
C ARG A 263 -29.23 -1.35 13.43
N TRP A 264 -29.02 -0.71 12.27
CA TRP A 264 -30.10 -0.35 11.34
C TRP A 264 -30.41 -1.41 10.29
N PHE A 265 -29.69 -2.54 10.25
CA PHE A 265 -29.94 -3.58 9.24
C PHE A 265 -31.33 -4.22 9.42
N ALA A 266 -31.68 -4.62 10.64
CA ALA A 266 -32.98 -5.22 10.93
C ALA A 266 -34.14 -4.20 10.87
N PRO A 267 -34.04 -3.01 11.50
CA PRO A 267 -35.07 -1.97 11.39
C PRO A 267 -35.36 -1.56 9.95
N LEU A 268 -34.33 -1.45 9.10
CA LEU A 268 -34.52 -1.08 7.69
C LEU A 268 -35.25 -2.15 6.88
N ILE A 269 -34.94 -3.44 7.09
CA ILE A 269 -35.68 -4.53 6.44
C ILE A 269 -37.13 -4.53 6.91
N GLN A 270 -37.37 -4.38 8.22
CA GLN A 270 -38.72 -4.36 8.76
C GLN A 270 -39.53 -3.15 8.25
N ALA A 271 -38.94 -1.97 8.21
CA ALA A 271 -39.56 -0.77 7.65
C ALA A 271 -39.98 -0.95 6.19
N LEU A 272 -39.13 -1.56 5.35
CA LEU A 272 -39.49 -1.85 3.96
C LEU A 272 -40.58 -2.92 3.84
N ARG A 273 -40.68 -3.88 4.77
CA ARG A 273 -41.80 -4.84 4.80
C ARG A 273 -43.12 -4.15 5.10
N ASP A 274 -43.13 -3.26 6.08
CA ASP A 274 -44.34 -2.55 6.50
C ASP A 274 -44.83 -1.57 5.43
N LEU A 275 -43.93 -1.11 4.54
CA LEU A 275 -44.26 -0.32 3.34
C LEU A 275 -44.73 -1.18 2.15
N GLY A 276 -44.92 -2.49 2.32
CA GLY A 276 -45.36 -3.39 1.26
C GLY A 276 -44.23 -4.02 0.43
N GLY A 277 -43.00 -3.96 0.94
CA GLY A 277 -41.81 -4.53 0.31
C GLY A 277 -40.96 -3.52 -0.49
N SER A 278 -41.41 -2.27 -0.62
CA SER A 278 -40.67 -1.20 -1.29
C SER A 278 -41.00 0.17 -0.71
N GLY A 279 -40.04 1.11 -0.80
CA GLY A 279 -40.24 2.49 -0.35
C GLY A 279 -39.11 3.42 -0.74
N THR A 280 -39.34 4.72 -0.73
CA THR A 280 -38.29 5.74 -0.90
C THR A 280 -37.42 5.82 0.36
N PRO A 281 -36.19 6.38 0.28
CA PRO A 281 -35.34 6.60 1.46
C PRO A 281 -36.05 7.39 2.58
N ALA A 282 -36.87 8.37 2.22
CA ALA A 282 -37.61 9.19 3.19
C ALA A 282 -38.71 8.37 3.88
N GLU A 283 -39.47 7.58 3.13
CA GLU A 283 -40.52 6.70 3.68
C GLU A 283 -39.91 5.61 4.56
N ALA A 284 -38.80 4.99 4.14
CA ALA A 284 -38.09 3.98 4.92
C ALA A 284 -37.58 4.57 6.25
N ARG A 285 -36.99 5.77 6.23
CA ARG A 285 -36.55 6.45 7.46
C ARG A 285 -37.72 6.85 8.36
N ALA A 286 -38.79 7.41 7.80
CA ALA A 286 -39.99 7.74 8.56
C ALA A 286 -40.60 6.49 9.23
N LYS A 287 -40.58 5.36 8.53
CA LYS A 287 -41.07 4.09 9.06
C LYS A 287 -40.16 3.48 10.11
N ILE A 288 -38.83 3.61 9.99
CA ILE A 288 -37.89 3.27 11.06
C ILE A 288 -38.15 4.12 12.31
N ILE A 289 -38.36 5.43 12.14
CA ILE A 289 -38.67 6.34 13.26
C ILE A 289 -39.95 5.90 13.98
N GLU A 290 -41.00 5.57 13.24
CA GLU A 290 -42.28 5.10 13.79
C GLU A 290 -42.12 3.76 14.54
N ASN A 291 -41.43 2.79 13.94
CA ASN A 291 -41.30 1.43 14.47
C ASN A 291 -40.40 1.38 15.71
N GLU A 292 -39.26 2.09 15.68
CA GLU A 292 -38.27 2.10 16.77
C GLU A 292 -38.58 3.16 17.83
N GLN A 293 -39.61 3.99 17.63
CA GLN A 293 -40.01 5.08 18.53
C GLN A 293 -38.86 6.05 18.85
N LEU A 294 -38.13 6.46 17.81
CA LEU A 294 -36.95 7.33 17.96
C LEU A 294 -37.34 8.71 18.49
N SER A 295 -36.53 9.25 19.41
CA SER A 295 -36.70 10.59 19.97
C SER A 295 -36.27 11.69 18.98
N GLU A 296 -36.80 12.91 19.13
CA GLU A 296 -36.37 14.05 18.30
C GLU A 296 -34.86 14.34 18.43
N ASP A 297 -34.28 14.08 19.61
CA ASP A 297 -32.85 14.25 19.85
C ASP A 297 -32.00 13.23 19.06
N GLU A 298 -32.44 11.97 18.98
CA GLU A 298 -31.76 10.94 18.19
C GLU A 298 -31.92 11.12 16.68
N ILE A 299 -33.08 11.63 16.25
CA ILE A 299 -33.35 11.91 14.84
C ILE A 299 -32.52 13.10 14.36
N ASN A 300 -32.33 14.12 15.21
CA ASN A 300 -31.60 15.33 14.86
C ASN A 300 -30.11 15.30 15.26
N GLU A 301 -29.63 14.21 15.87
CA GLU A 301 -28.23 14.05 16.22
C GLU A 301 -27.36 14.18 14.96
N THR A 302 -26.43 15.13 14.97
CA THR A 302 -25.47 15.33 13.88
C THR A 302 -24.10 14.78 14.25
N ARG A 303 -23.34 14.32 13.27
CA ARG A 303 -21.96 13.85 13.46
C ARG A 303 -20.98 14.57 12.54
N GLY A 304 -19.81 14.85 13.09
CA GLY A 304 -18.68 15.45 12.37
C GLY A 304 -18.88 16.92 12.04
N LYS A 305 -17.83 17.56 11.53
CA LYS A 305 -17.75 19.02 11.29
C LYS A 305 -18.80 19.57 10.31
N ASN A 306 -19.48 18.72 9.54
CA ASN A 306 -20.49 19.10 8.54
C ASN A 306 -21.94 18.98 9.04
N ASN A 307 -22.16 18.73 10.34
CA ASN A 307 -23.48 18.52 10.92
C ASN A 307 -24.34 17.51 10.14
N VAL A 308 -23.71 16.46 9.59
CA VAL A 308 -24.44 15.44 8.83
C VAL A 308 -25.32 14.68 9.79
N ASN A 309 -26.60 14.57 9.45
CA ASN A 309 -27.56 13.83 10.25
C ASN A 309 -27.09 12.38 10.40
N LYS A 310 -26.78 12.00 11.64
CA LYS A 310 -26.19 10.70 11.98
C LYS A 310 -27.14 9.57 11.62
N PHE A 311 -28.42 9.71 11.98
CA PHE A 311 -29.45 8.71 11.70
C PHE A 311 -29.61 8.47 10.19
N GLU A 312 -29.79 9.54 9.40
CA GLU A 312 -29.96 9.41 7.96
C GLU A 312 -28.76 8.75 7.28
N ASN A 313 -27.56 9.13 7.71
CA ASN A 313 -26.32 8.62 7.19
C ASN A 313 -26.12 7.13 7.55
N GLU A 314 -26.32 6.77 8.81
CA GLU A 314 -26.17 5.38 9.27
C GLU A 314 -27.20 4.44 8.60
N VAL A 315 -28.45 4.88 8.37
CA VAL A 315 -29.45 4.09 7.62
C VAL A 315 -29.05 3.94 6.15
N ALA A 316 -28.47 4.97 5.53
CA ALA A 316 -27.94 4.89 4.16
C ALA A 316 -26.76 3.90 4.05
N PHE A 317 -25.88 3.86 5.06
CA PHE A 317 -24.83 2.86 5.17
C PHE A 317 -25.42 1.45 5.28
N ALA A 318 -26.35 1.22 6.20
CA ALA A 318 -27.00 -0.08 6.36
C ALA A 318 -27.63 -0.58 5.05
N ARG A 319 -28.32 0.31 4.33
CA ARG A 319 -28.88 0.00 3.01
C ARG A 319 -27.83 -0.48 2.03
N ASN A 320 -26.67 0.20 1.93
CA ASN A 320 -25.65 -0.16 0.95
C ASN A 320 -25.08 -1.57 1.18
N TYR A 321 -24.89 -1.97 2.44
CA TYR A 321 -24.45 -3.33 2.77
C TYR A 321 -25.52 -4.37 2.50
N LEU A 322 -26.79 -4.08 2.79
CA LEU A 322 -27.91 -4.98 2.47
C LEU A 322 -28.14 -5.13 0.96
N VAL A 323 -27.83 -4.11 0.16
CA VAL A 323 -27.81 -4.21 -1.32
C VAL A 323 -26.68 -5.12 -1.80
N ASN A 324 -25.47 -4.92 -1.28
CA ASN A 324 -24.32 -5.75 -1.65
C ASN A 324 -24.49 -7.22 -1.24
N ALA A 325 -25.18 -7.47 -0.12
CA ALA A 325 -25.54 -8.81 0.33
C ALA A 325 -26.80 -9.38 -0.37
N GLY A 326 -27.42 -8.63 -1.29
CA GLY A 326 -28.53 -9.12 -2.11
C GLY A 326 -29.90 -9.13 -1.42
N TYR A 327 -30.06 -8.47 -0.27
CA TYR A 327 -31.35 -8.35 0.44
C TYR A 327 -32.21 -7.18 -0.06
N ILE A 328 -31.60 -6.14 -0.63
CA ILE A 328 -32.29 -5.00 -1.22
C ILE A 328 -31.86 -4.84 -2.69
N ASP A 329 -32.84 -4.72 -3.58
CA ASP A 329 -32.64 -4.41 -4.99
C ASP A 329 -32.46 -2.90 -5.22
N LYS A 330 -31.63 -2.55 -6.20
CA LYS A 330 -31.30 -1.17 -6.60
C LYS A 330 -31.65 -0.87 -8.06
N SER A 331 -32.40 -1.74 -8.72
CA SER A 331 -32.77 -1.61 -10.13
C SER A 331 -33.57 -0.34 -10.44
N VAL A 332 -34.30 0.20 -9.46
CA VAL A 332 -35.10 1.42 -9.60
C VAL A 332 -34.47 2.57 -8.79
N TYR A 333 -34.09 3.64 -9.48
CA TYR A 333 -33.47 4.80 -8.86
C TYR A 333 -34.42 5.47 -7.85
N GLY A 334 -33.93 5.70 -6.63
CA GLY A 334 -34.68 6.37 -5.56
C GLY A 334 -35.71 5.50 -4.83
N ILE A 335 -35.83 4.21 -5.16
CA ILE A 335 -36.73 3.27 -4.49
C ILE A 335 -35.90 2.10 -3.95
N TRP A 336 -36.09 1.75 -2.69
CA TRP A 336 -35.46 0.60 -2.03
C TRP A 336 -36.49 -0.52 -1.99
N THR A 337 -36.20 -1.63 -2.67
CA THR A 337 -37.13 -2.76 -2.81
C THR A 337 -36.49 -4.01 -2.21
N LEU A 338 -37.20 -4.72 -1.34
CA LEU A 338 -36.71 -6.00 -0.82
C LEU A 338 -36.71 -7.06 -1.93
N THR A 339 -35.61 -7.79 -2.04
CA THR A 339 -35.56 -9.03 -2.83
C THR A 339 -36.36 -10.13 -2.11
N GLU A 340 -36.59 -11.27 -2.75
CA GLU A 340 -37.22 -12.42 -2.09
C GLU A 340 -36.42 -12.90 -0.86
N ALA A 341 -35.09 -12.78 -0.90
CA ALA A 341 -34.23 -13.01 0.25
C ALA A 341 -34.44 -11.95 1.35
N GLY A 342 -34.55 -10.67 1.00
CA GLY A 342 -34.86 -9.59 1.95
C GLY A 342 -36.25 -9.71 2.59
N LYS A 343 -37.26 -10.20 1.86
CA LYS A 343 -38.61 -10.40 2.39
C LYS A 343 -38.68 -11.52 3.42
N SER A 344 -37.81 -12.52 3.33
CA SER A 344 -37.84 -13.73 4.18
C SER A 344 -36.75 -13.79 5.26
N VAL A 345 -35.71 -12.95 5.18
CA VAL A 345 -34.58 -12.99 6.12
C VAL A 345 -34.97 -12.55 7.54
N ASP A 346 -34.59 -13.31 8.55
CA ASP A 346 -34.57 -12.83 9.93
C ASP A 346 -33.19 -12.21 10.23
N MET A 347 -33.11 -10.89 10.29
CA MET A 347 -31.84 -10.16 10.31
C MET A 347 -31.30 -10.07 11.75
N THR A 348 -30.46 -11.03 12.15
CA THR A 348 -29.81 -11.04 13.46
C THR A 348 -28.55 -10.16 13.51
N SER A 349 -28.11 -9.77 14.72
CA SER A 349 -26.88 -8.98 14.91
C SER A 349 -25.62 -9.71 14.43
N GLU A 350 -25.59 -11.04 14.54
CA GLU A 350 -24.52 -11.88 14.02
C GLU A 350 -24.49 -11.85 12.48
N MET A 351 -25.66 -11.99 11.83
CA MET A 351 -25.77 -11.91 10.38
C MET A 351 -25.40 -10.52 9.84
N ALA A 352 -25.80 -9.44 10.51
CA ALA A 352 -25.39 -8.08 10.14
C ALA A 352 -23.86 -7.91 10.21
N SER A 353 -23.21 -8.48 11.24
CA SER A 353 -21.75 -8.43 11.36
C SER A 353 -21.04 -9.30 10.32
N ASP A 354 -21.62 -10.43 9.92
CA ASP A 354 -21.04 -11.33 8.92
C ASP A 354 -21.22 -10.75 7.51
N ILE A 355 -22.35 -10.11 7.21
CA ILE A 355 -22.56 -9.32 5.98
C ILE A 355 -21.48 -8.24 5.86
N PHE A 356 -21.23 -7.49 6.94
CA PHE A 356 -20.20 -6.47 6.97
C PHE A 356 -18.79 -7.04 6.69
N LYS A 357 -18.42 -8.15 7.35
CA LYS A 357 -17.10 -8.79 7.19
C LYS A 357 -16.88 -9.42 5.81
N ASN A 358 -17.90 -10.10 5.26
CA ASN A 358 -17.80 -10.76 3.96
C ASN A 358 -17.69 -9.75 2.80
N VAL A 359 -18.34 -8.59 2.94
CA VAL A 359 -18.17 -7.49 1.98
C VAL A 359 -16.72 -6.96 2.02
N LEU A 360 -16.09 -6.86 3.19
CA LEU A 360 -14.69 -6.40 3.33
C LEU A 360 -13.64 -7.37 2.77
N SER A 361 -13.85 -8.68 2.86
CA SER A 361 -12.86 -9.70 2.48
C SER A 361 -12.71 -9.92 0.96
N SER A 362 -13.61 -9.38 0.14
CA SER A 362 -13.78 -9.81 -1.26
C SER A 362 -12.97 -9.03 -2.30
N SER A 363 -11.84 -8.33 -1.97
CA SER A 363 -11.17 -7.54 -3.01
C SER A 363 -9.73 -6.96 -2.79
N PRO A 364 -8.90 -6.71 -3.85
CA PRO A 364 -7.43 -6.49 -3.80
C PRO A 364 -6.88 -5.10 -4.26
N SER A 365 -5.63 -4.74 -3.86
CA SER A 365 -5.09 -3.35 -3.69
C SER A 365 -4.36 -2.82 -4.89
N LYS A 366 -4.51 -1.51 -5.14
CA LYS A 366 -3.52 -0.64 -5.81
C LYS A 366 -4.04 0.80 -5.85
N GLN A 367 -3.63 1.74 -5.01
CA GLN A 367 -3.82 3.18 -5.30
C GLN A 367 -2.74 3.98 -4.58
N GLY A 368 -1.89 4.66 -5.34
CA GLY A 368 -0.84 5.48 -4.73
C GLY A 368 0.06 6.22 -5.72
N LYS A 369 -0.39 6.53 -6.94
CA LYS A 369 0.51 7.16 -7.94
C LYS A 369 0.01 8.37 -8.73
N ASN A 370 -1.24 8.82 -8.63
CA ASN A 370 -1.77 9.76 -9.66
C ASN A 370 -2.32 11.12 -9.18
N ILE A 371 -2.00 11.61 -7.98
CA ILE A 371 -2.57 12.91 -7.51
C ILE A 371 -1.65 14.12 -7.80
N ALA A 372 -0.35 13.91 -8.04
CA ALA A 372 0.62 15.02 -8.11
C ALA A 372 0.53 15.93 -9.36
N ALA A 373 -0.29 15.63 -10.37
CA ALA A 373 -0.22 16.31 -11.67
C ALA A 373 -1.24 17.44 -11.90
N LEU A 374 -2.10 17.81 -10.94
CA LEU A 374 -3.21 18.75 -11.17
C LEU A 374 -3.52 19.73 -10.00
N ALA A 375 -2.55 19.99 -9.11
CA ALA A 375 -2.74 21.00 -8.07
C ALA A 375 -2.80 22.41 -8.70
N ASP A 376 -3.86 23.18 -8.40
CA ASP A 376 -3.80 24.64 -8.58
C ASP A 376 -2.87 25.16 -7.48
N GLU A 377 -1.85 25.92 -7.86
CA GLU A 377 -0.89 26.54 -6.93
C GLU A 377 -1.54 27.57 -5.97
N GLU A 378 -2.83 27.88 -6.14
CA GLU A 378 -3.52 28.97 -5.45
C GLU A 378 -4.54 28.55 -4.37
N VAL A 379 -4.62 27.27 -3.98
CA VAL A 379 -5.45 26.88 -2.81
C VAL A 379 -4.67 26.02 -1.84
N HIS A 380 -4.42 26.60 -0.66
CA HIS A 380 -3.71 25.97 0.44
C HIS A 380 -4.57 24.85 1.07
N THR A 381 -4.20 23.59 0.80
CA THR A 381 -4.59 22.45 1.63
C THR A 381 -3.53 22.25 2.71
N VAL A 382 -3.93 22.13 3.98
CA VAL A 382 -3.02 21.89 5.10
C VAL A 382 -2.32 20.54 4.88
N ARG A 383 -0.99 20.56 4.81
CA ARG A 383 -0.16 19.36 4.69
C ARG A 383 0.33 18.91 6.06
N TYR A 384 0.60 17.62 6.16
CA TYR A 384 1.12 16.98 7.36
C TYR A 384 2.51 16.43 7.09
N TRP A 385 3.46 16.73 7.97
CA TRP A 385 4.87 16.43 7.81
C TRP A 385 5.40 15.62 8.98
N LEU A 386 6.23 14.63 8.69
CA LEU A 386 7.05 13.94 9.67
C LEU A 386 8.49 14.47 9.58
N TYR A 387 9.05 14.93 10.70
CA TYR A 387 10.30 15.68 10.75
C TYR A 387 11.27 15.13 11.82
N ALA A 388 12.56 15.10 11.51
CA ALA A 388 13.63 14.73 12.43
C ALA A 388 14.73 15.81 12.46
N PRO A 389 14.86 16.59 13.54
CA PRO A 389 15.81 17.70 13.65
C PRO A 389 17.23 17.18 13.95
N GLY A 390 17.98 16.86 12.90
CA GLY A 390 19.34 16.33 13.00
C GLY A 390 19.39 14.82 13.31
N GLU A 391 20.60 14.27 13.37
CA GLU A 391 20.80 12.84 13.63
C GLU A 391 20.29 12.47 15.03
N GLY A 392 19.38 11.49 15.10
CA GLY A 392 18.73 11.13 16.37
C GLY A 392 17.86 12.23 16.97
N SER A 393 17.52 13.26 16.18
CA SER A 393 16.76 14.44 16.61
C SER A 393 17.48 15.28 17.66
N CYS A 394 18.81 15.32 17.57
CA CYS A 394 19.68 16.03 18.51
C CYS A 394 19.43 17.54 18.60
N MET A 395 18.88 18.16 17.55
CA MET A 395 18.60 19.60 17.52
C MET A 395 17.22 19.97 18.09
N TRP A 396 16.43 19.00 18.56
CA TRP A 396 15.05 19.23 19.00
C TRP A 396 14.94 20.31 20.08
N ASP A 397 15.74 20.21 21.15
CA ASP A 397 15.62 21.13 22.29
C ASP A 397 15.91 22.59 21.90
N GLU A 398 16.89 22.80 21.03
CA GLU A 398 17.23 24.13 20.50
C GLU A 398 16.12 24.68 19.61
N PHE A 399 15.66 23.88 18.65
CA PHE A 399 14.64 24.29 17.69
C PHE A 399 13.28 24.52 18.34
N TYR A 400 12.94 23.70 19.33
CA TYR A 400 11.76 23.89 20.17
C TYR A 400 11.82 25.22 20.92
N THR A 401 12.91 25.46 21.66
CA THR A 401 13.09 26.69 22.46
C THR A 401 13.10 27.96 21.61
N SER A 402 13.67 27.86 20.41
CA SER A 402 13.82 28.99 19.49
C SER A 402 12.58 29.23 18.62
N GLY A 403 11.56 28.36 18.67
CA GLY A 403 10.35 28.49 17.86
C GLY A 403 10.58 28.27 16.37
N ILE A 404 11.58 27.46 15.99
CA ILE A 404 11.95 27.22 14.60
C ILE A 404 11.94 25.73 14.27
N MET A 405 11.88 25.41 12.98
CA MET A 405 12.39 24.17 12.42
C MET A 405 13.49 24.50 11.42
N ALA A 406 14.53 23.68 11.37
CA ALA A 406 15.62 23.85 10.42
C ALA A 406 16.00 22.53 9.73
N ILE A 407 16.45 22.62 8.49
CA ILE A 407 16.95 21.46 7.75
C ILE A 407 18.46 21.62 7.53
N GLY A 408 19.19 20.49 7.61
CA GLY A 408 20.63 20.47 7.40
C GLY A 408 21.04 20.78 5.96
N TRP A 409 22.29 20.46 5.61
CA TRP A 409 22.90 20.75 4.31
C TRP A 409 23.04 22.25 4.02
N GLY A 410 23.28 23.08 5.04
CA GLY A 410 23.51 24.52 4.89
C GLY A 410 24.69 24.90 3.98
N GLU A 411 25.60 23.96 3.69
CA GLU A 411 26.75 24.16 2.81
C GLU A 411 26.35 24.42 1.35
N ILE A 412 25.18 23.96 0.92
CA ILE A 412 24.67 24.28 -0.42
C ILE A 412 24.04 25.68 -0.50
N GLY A 413 23.97 26.40 0.63
CA GLY A 413 23.46 27.76 0.74
C GLY A 413 21.94 27.85 0.70
N ASP A 414 21.45 29.03 0.30
CA ASP A 414 20.04 29.35 0.20
C ASP A 414 19.33 28.42 -0.81
N LEU A 415 18.38 27.63 -0.32
CA LEU A 415 17.60 26.68 -1.12
C LEU A 415 16.69 27.33 -2.16
N SER A 416 16.34 28.61 -2.02
CA SER A 416 15.46 29.32 -2.98
C SER A 416 16.11 29.56 -4.34
N ILE A 417 17.44 29.46 -4.43
CA ILE A 417 18.19 29.72 -5.67
C ILE A 417 18.14 28.55 -6.66
N PHE A 418 17.73 27.36 -6.22
CA PHE A 418 17.72 26.16 -7.04
C PHE A 418 16.40 26.02 -7.80
N ASP A 419 16.48 25.68 -9.08
CA ASP A 419 15.32 25.48 -9.96
C ASP A 419 14.76 24.04 -9.94
N SER A 420 15.50 23.10 -9.34
CA SER A 420 15.14 21.70 -9.33
C SER A 420 15.79 20.90 -8.19
N LYS A 421 15.16 19.77 -7.83
CA LYS A 421 15.71 18.75 -6.92
C LYS A 421 17.06 18.22 -7.42
N ASP A 422 17.22 18.07 -8.73
CA ASP A 422 18.46 17.59 -9.33
C ASP A 422 19.59 18.61 -9.20
N ALA A 423 19.31 19.92 -9.34
CA ALA A 423 20.30 20.97 -9.10
C ALA A 423 20.79 20.97 -7.65
N MET A 424 19.88 20.85 -6.67
CA MET A 424 20.25 20.70 -5.25
C MET A 424 21.14 19.47 -5.02
N LYS A 425 20.77 18.33 -5.61
CA LYS A 425 21.53 17.07 -5.50
C LYS A 425 22.95 17.19 -6.08
N ILE A 426 23.09 17.83 -7.24
CA ILE A 426 24.39 18.09 -7.86
C ILE A 426 25.24 18.96 -6.93
N LYS A 427 24.66 20.04 -6.40
CA LYS A 427 25.38 20.94 -5.50
C LYS A 427 25.83 20.26 -4.20
N MET A 428 25.00 19.39 -3.63
CA MET A 428 25.37 18.60 -2.44
C MET A 428 26.57 17.69 -2.72
N ARG A 429 26.65 17.08 -3.91
CA ARG A 429 27.82 16.27 -4.30
C ARG A 429 29.09 17.09 -4.45
N GLU A 430 28.97 18.29 -5.02
CA GLU A 430 30.12 19.19 -5.22
C GLU A 430 30.71 19.71 -3.91
N VAL A 431 29.85 20.06 -2.95
CA VAL A 431 30.27 20.81 -1.75
C VAL A 431 30.45 19.91 -0.52
N ILE A 432 29.75 18.77 -0.46
CA ILE A 432 29.70 17.93 0.75
C ILE A 432 30.43 16.60 0.54
N ASP A 433 29.91 15.72 -0.33
CA ASP A 433 30.57 14.43 -0.63
C ASP A 433 30.11 13.85 -1.98
N GLU A 434 31.01 13.83 -2.96
CA GLU A 434 30.72 13.35 -4.31
C GLU A 434 30.25 11.87 -4.34
N SER A 435 30.65 11.05 -3.36
CA SER A 435 30.35 9.62 -3.31
C SER A 435 28.91 9.30 -2.91
N LEU A 436 28.17 10.26 -2.35
CA LEU A 436 26.82 10.03 -1.82
C LEU A 436 25.71 10.34 -2.85
N SER A 437 24.58 9.64 -2.68
CA SER A 437 23.44 9.77 -3.61
C SER A 437 22.69 11.09 -3.45
N TYR A 438 22.55 11.60 -2.22
CA TYR A 438 21.74 12.78 -1.85
C TYR A 438 20.30 12.84 -2.37
N LYS A 439 19.77 11.77 -2.96
CA LYS A 439 18.40 11.73 -3.51
C LYS A 439 17.33 12.11 -2.48
N ASN A 440 17.43 11.59 -1.27
CA ASN A 440 16.47 11.90 -0.20
C ASN A 440 16.72 13.28 0.42
N ALA A 441 17.98 13.70 0.54
CA ALA A 441 18.36 15.01 1.05
C ALA A 441 17.83 16.12 0.13
N ALA A 442 18.13 16.03 -1.16
CA ALA A 442 17.64 16.96 -2.18
C ALA A 442 16.11 17.00 -2.29
N HIS A 443 15.44 15.86 -2.07
CA HIS A 443 13.99 15.84 -1.98
C HIS A 443 13.51 16.60 -0.74
N ALA A 444 14.06 16.31 0.43
CA ALA A 444 13.67 16.95 1.69
C ALA A 444 13.92 18.47 1.68
N THR A 445 15.09 18.92 1.22
CA THR A 445 15.42 20.36 1.10
C THR A 445 14.50 21.06 0.10
N TRP A 446 14.19 20.44 -1.03
CA TRP A 446 13.23 21.00 -1.98
C TRP A 446 11.84 21.14 -1.38
N GLN A 447 11.34 20.10 -0.69
CA GLN A 447 10.03 20.14 -0.07
C GLN A 447 9.96 21.21 1.03
N PHE A 448 11.02 21.29 1.84
CA PHE A 448 11.16 22.30 2.88
C PHE A 448 11.13 23.73 2.32
N ALA A 449 11.83 24.02 1.23
CA ALA A 449 11.88 25.35 0.65
C ALA A 449 10.62 25.69 -0.16
N ASN A 450 10.13 24.77 -1.01
CA ASN A 450 9.16 25.09 -2.05
C ASN A 450 7.74 24.56 -1.79
N GLU A 451 7.61 23.42 -1.13
CA GLU A 451 6.32 22.70 -1.02
C GLU A 451 5.61 22.95 0.32
N MET A 452 6.36 23.09 1.42
CA MET A 452 5.83 23.39 2.76
C MET A 452 5.31 24.82 2.84
N LYS A 453 4.14 25.01 3.48
CA LYS A 453 3.45 26.31 3.59
C LYS A 453 3.06 26.64 5.03
N ILE A 454 2.80 27.92 5.28
CA ILE A 454 2.22 28.39 6.54
C ILE A 454 0.90 27.65 6.79
N GLY A 455 0.68 27.20 8.03
CA GLY A 455 -0.47 26.41 8.46
C GLY A 455 -0.29 24.89 8.35
N ASP A 456 0.80 24.41 7.73
CA ASP A 456 1.12 22.98 7.71
C ASP A 456 1.43 22.45 9.12
N ILE A 457 1.11 21.18 9.37
CA ILE A 457 1.34 20.51 10.66
C ILE A 457 2.60 19.66 10.60
N VAL A 458 3.45 19.77 11.61
CA VAL A 458 4.71 19.03 11.73
C VAL A 458 4.68 18.13 12.96
N PHE A 459 4.94 16.84 12.77
CA PHE A 459 5.20 15.87 13.83
C PHE A 459 6.69 15.58 13.91
N VAL A 460 7.28 15.73 15.09
CA VAL A 460 8.70 15.50 15.31
C VAL A 460 8.91 14.09 15.80
N LYS A 461 9.78 13.31 15.16
CA LYS A 461 10.12 11.94 15.57
C LYS A 461 11.49 11.88 16.22
N LYS A 462 11.73 10.85 17.03
CA LYS A 462 13.06 10.43 17.52
C LYS A 462 13.26 8.96 17.20
N GLY A 463 14.21 8.67 16.31
CA GLY A 463 14.36 7.33 15.75
C GLY A 463 13.11 6.86 14.99
N MET A 464 12.83 5.55 15.05
CA MET A 464 11.73 4.93 14.28
C MET A 464 10.44 4.72 15.09
N HIS A 465 10.50 4.91 16.41
CA HIS A 465 9.47 4.42 17.34
C HIS A 465 8.97 5.47 18.33
N GLN A 466 9.44 6.71 18.25
CA GLN A 466 9.00 7.79 19.14
C GLN A 466 8.62 9.04 18.34
N ILE A 467 7.60 9.72 18.83
CA ILE A 467 7.23 11.10 18.50
C ILE A 467 7.62 11.97 19.70
N ILE A 468 8.21 13.13 19.45
CA ILE A 468 8.72 14.02 20.50
C ILE A 468 8.14 15.44 20.48
N GLY A 469 7.36 15.76 19.45
CA GLY A 469 6.72 17.07 19.39
C GLY A 469 5.74 17.22 18.25
N ARG A 470 4.97 18.30 18.31
CA ARG A 470 4.01 18.72 17.30
C ARG A 470 4.01 20.24 17.18
N GLY A 471 3.96 20.77 15.97
CA GLY A 471 3.82 22.21 15.74
C GLY A 471 3.15 22.58 14.43
N VAL A 472 2.86 23.87 14.27
CA VAL A 472 2.25 24.48 13.09
C VAL A 472 3.26 25.42 12.44
N VAL A 473 3.46 25.31 11.13
CA VAL A 473 4.38 26.18 10.38
C VAL A 473 3.83 27.60 10.34
N MET A 474 4.63 28.59 10.75
CA MET A 474 4.21 29.99 10.90
C MET A 474 4.88 30.96 9.92
N SER A 475 5.89 30.53 9.18
CA SER A 475 6.55 31.35 8.17
C SER A 475 6.76 30.63 6.83
N ASP A 476 7.00 31.43 5.80
CA ASP A 476 7.67 30.95 4.60
C ASP A 476 9.11 30.54 4.89
N TYR A 477 9.77 29.97 3.89
CA TYR A 477 11.17 29.56 3.99
C TYR A 477 12.08 30.79 4.16
N GLU A 478 13.05 30.68 5.07
CA GLU A 478 14.06 31.70 5.35
C GLU A 478 15.46 31.07 5.36
N TYR A 479 16.44 31.80 4.83
CA TYR A 479 17.85 31.46 4.93
C TYR A 479 18.52 32.37 5.96
N ASP A 480 19.01 31.78 7.05
CA ASP A 480 19.72 32.47 8.13
C ASP A 480 21.24 32.24 7.99
N ASP A 481 21.91 33.16 7.31
CA ASP A 481 23.37 33.11 7.14
C ASP A 481 24.14 33.54 8.40
N THR A 482 23.45 33.93 9.48
CA THR A 482 24.09 34.26 10.75
C THR A 482 24.36 33.02 11.62
N ARG A 483 23.76 31.87 11.28
CA ARG A 483 24.06 30.59 11.93
C ARG A 483 25.42 30.05 11.49
N ASP A 484 26.19 29.57 12.45
CA ASP A 484 27.51 28.97 12.23
C ASP A 484 27.46 27.44 12.03
N ASP A 485 26.26 26.85 12.03
CA ASP A 485 26.04 25.41 11.85
C ASP A 485 25.46 25.05 10.47
N GLU A 486 25.23 23.76 10.23
CA GLU A 486 24.66 23.24 8.97
C GLU A 486 23.16 23.53 8.83
N TYR A 487 22.49 24.14 9.83
CA TYR A 487 21.04 24.31 9.91
C TYR A 487 20.60 25.75 9.55
N LYS A 488 21.19 26.29 8.48
CA LYS A 488 20.92 27.66 8.00
C LYS A 488 19.56 27.85 7.34
N ASN A 489 18.90 26.76 6.97
CA ASN A 489 17.63 26.77 6.23
C ASN A 489 16.48 26.57 7.21
N ILE A 490 15.73 27.63 7.51
CA ILE A 490 14.80 27.67 8.64
C ILE A 490 13.37 28.05 8.24
N ARG A 491 12.43 27.70 9.12
CA ARG A 491 11.05 28.20 9.16
C ARG A 491 10.64 28.42 10.62
N GLN A 492 9.85 29.43 10.90
CA GLN A 492 9.21 29.62 12.20
C GLN A 492 8.10 28.59 12.38
N VAL A 493 8.01 28.01 13.58
CA VAL A 493 7.02 27.00 13.94
C VAL A 493 6.47 27.29 15.32
N ASP A 494 5.15 27.30 15.43
CA ASP A 494 4.46 27.29 16.72
C ASP A 494 4.42 25.85 17.25
N TRP A 495 5.37 25.51 18.12
CA TRP A 495 5.47 24.18 18.70
C TRP A 495 4.46 23.96 19.83
N THR A 496 3.29 23.46 19.46
CA THR A 496 2.19 23.16 20.38
C THR A 496 2.49 22.08 21.44
N HIS A 497 3.38 21.12 21.17
CA HIS A 497 3.65 20.00 22.09
C HIS A 497 5.14 19.62 22.13
N ASN A 498 5.62 19.29 23.32
CA ASN A 498 6.96 18.75 23.57
C ASN A 498 6.90 17.67 24.66
N GLY A 499 7.38 16.47 24.34
CA GLY A 499 7.26 15.29 25.20
C GLY A 499 7.81 14.04 24.53
N GLU A 500 7.48 12.85 25.03
CA GLU A 500 7.82 11.60 24.34
C GLU A 500 6.60 10.68 24.27
N TRP A 501 6.14 10.40 23.05
CA TRP A 501 5.02 9.50 22.76
C TRP A 501 5.48 8.30 21.96
N PRO A 502 4.94 7.09 22.20
CA PRO A 502 5.18 5.96 21.34
C PRO A 502 4.58 6.23 19.96
N HIS A 503 5.38 6.01 18.92
CA HIS A 503 4.92 6.16 17.55
C HIS A 503 3.84 5.12 17.23
N PRO A 504 2.71 5.46 16.57
CA PRO A 504 1.56 4.56 16.36
C PRO A 504 1.81 3.46 15.31
N GLY A 505 3.06 3.33 14.86
CA GLY A 505 3.53 2.45 13.79
C GLY A 505 5.05 2.53 13.71
N GLN A 506 5.61 2.61 12.51
CA GLN A 506 7.05 2.78 12.31
C GLN A 506 7.35 4.01 11.45
N ALA A 507 8.10 4.96 12.00
CA ALA A 507 8.53 6.15 11.27
C ALA A 507 9.54 5.80 10.16
N VAL A 508 9.45 6.52 9.06
CA VAL A 508 10.47 6.48 8.00
C VAL A 508 11.77 7.13 8.47
N MET A 509 12.91 6.65 7.98
CA MET A 509 14.24 7.16 8.36
C MET A 509 14.57 8.55 7.81
N LYS A 510 13.78 9.07 6.87
CA LYS A 510 14.04 10.35 6.22
C LYS A 510 13.92 11.52 7.22
N THR A 511 14.65 12.60 6.94
CA THR A 511 14.65 13.85 7.73
C THR A 511 13.31 14.57 7.67
N LEU A 512 12.74 14.70 6.47
CA LEU A 512 11.43 15.31 6.23
C LEU A 512 10.63 14.40 5.30
N THR A 513 9.34 14.21 5.57
CA THR A 513 8.44 13.42 4.73
C THR A 513 7.04 13.99 4.79
N ASP A 514 6.47 14.29 3.61
CA ASP A 514 5.04 14.59 3.46
C ASP A 514 4.24 13.29 3.70
N ILE A 515 3.37 13.33 4.70
CA ILE A 515 2.50 12.22 5.09
C ILE A 515 1.01 12.50 4.83
N THR A 516 0.69 13.61 4.17
CA THR A 516 -0.68 14.09 3.94
C THR A 516 -1.58 13.04 3.29
N SER A 517 -1.04 12.22 2.39
CA SER A 517 -1.80 11.18 1.69
C SER A 517 -2.17 9.95 2.54
N TYR A 518 -1.60 9.82 3.75
CA TYR A 518 -1.83 8.67 4.64
C TYR A 518 -2.82 9.09 5.74
N THR A 519 -4.09 9.28 5.38
CA THR A 519 -5.13 9.83 6.26
C THR A 519 -5.24 9.08 7.59
N ASP A 520 -5.31 7.75 7.56
CA ASP A 520 -5.43 6.90 8.77
C ASP A 520 -4.19 7.04 9.66
N TYR A 521 -3.02 7.24 9.05
CA TYR A 521 -1.77 7.41 9.76
C TYR A 521 -1.64 8.81 10.39
N VAL A 522 -2.10 9.84 9.67
CA VAL A 522 -2.21 11.21 10.19
C VAL A 522 -3.21 11.28 11.32
N GLU A 523 -4.36 10.60 11.22
CA GLU A 523 -5.36 10.51 12.29
C GLU A 523 -4.77 9.87 13.55
N LYS A 524 -4.05 8.74 13.41
CA LYS A 524 -3.35 8.10 14.54
C LYS A 524 -2.28 8.98 15.19
N LEU A 525 -1.61 9.83 14.41
CA LEU A 525 -0.64 10.78 14.94
C LEU A 525 -1.32 11.95 15.65
N ASN A 526 -2.41 12.49 15.09
CA ASN A 526 -3.22 13.51 15.74
C ASN A 526 -3.80 13.01 17.07
N SER A 527 -4.29 11.76 17.12
CA SER A 527 -4.88 11.18 18.34
C SER A 527 -3.89 11.04 19.50
N LEU A 528 -2.58 11.12 19.27
CA LEU A 528 -1.58 11.18 20.35
C LEU A 528 -1.66 12.47 21.17
N PHE A 529 -2.27 13.51 20.59
CA PHE A 529 -2.33 14.86 21.14
C PHE A 529 -3.78 15.32 21.40
N GLU A 530 -4.75 14.39 21.31
CA GLU A 530 -6.17 14.68 21.55
C GLU A 530 -6.52 14.74 23.06
N ASP A 531 -5.63 14.31 23.96
CA ASP A 531 -5.92 14.14 25.40
C ASP A 531 -5.35 15.24 26.34
N GLU A 532 -4.76 16.34 25.85
CA GLU A 532 -4.11 17.34 26.74
C GLU A 532 -4.56 18.81 26.63
N THR A 533 -5.65 19.12 25.92
CA THR A 533 -6.30 20.44 26.06
C THR A 533 -7.82 20.33 25.91
N GLU A 534 -8.50 19.98 27.01
CA GLU A 534 -9.77 20.66 27.30
C GLU A 534 -9.40 22.12 27.63
N GLU A 535 -10.08 23.06 26.97
CA GLU A 535 -10.02 24.53 27.11
C GLU A 535 -9.02 25.27 26.18
N ASP A 536 -9.62 26.03 25.26
CA ASP A 536 -9.09 27.18 24.50
C ASP A 536 -8.08 26.96 23.36
N ALA A 537 -8.59 26.57 22.18
CA ALA A 537 -8.05 27.04 20.91
C ALA A 537 -9.21 27.35 19.94
N GLU A 538 -9.46 28.64 19.73
CA GLU A 538 -10.42 29.16 18.76
C GLU A 538 -10.17 28.55 17.37
N ASP A 539 -11.23 28.02 16.74
CA ASP A 539 -11.21 27.58 15.35
C ASP A 539 -10.73 28.74 14.47
N VAL A 540 -9.52 28.65 13.92
CA VAL A 540 -9.07 29.55 12.85
C VAL A 540 -9.98 29.29 11.65
N GLU A 541 -10.92 30.21 11.40
CA GLU A 541 -11.77 30.22 10.20
C GLU A 541 -10.89 30.09 8.95
N LYS A 542 -11.02 28.97 8.21
CA LYS A 542 -10.43 28.83 6.88
C LYS A 542 -11.02 29.88 5.94
N THR A 543 -10.30 30.96 5.67
CA THR A 543 -10.68 31.97 4.67
C THR A 543 -10.26 31.51 3.27
N TYR A 544 -11.22 31.23 2.40
CA TYR A 544 -10.97 30.95 0.98
C TYR A 544 -11.01 32.25 0.17
N PRO A 545 -10.11 32.47 -0.80
CA PRO A 545 -10.13 33.68 -1.61
C PRO A 545 -11.40 33.71 -2.46
N SER A 546 -12.06 34.87 -2.47
CA SER A 546 -13.23 35.13 -3.30
C SER A 546 -12.89 34.92 -4.78
N TYR A 547 -13.84 34.39 -5.54
CA TYR A 547 -13.72 34.21 -6.98
C TYR A 547 -15.05 34.48 -7.66
N THR A 548 -15.14 35.58 -8.40
CA THR A 548 -16.38 36.08 -8.97
C THR A 548 -16.50 35.78 -10.46
N LYS A 549 -17.66 36.15 -11.03
CA LYS A 549 -17.91 36.12 -12.46
C LYS A 549 -16.91 37.00 -13.23
N GLU A 550 -16.57 38.15 -12.68
CA GLU A 550 -15.63 39.09 -13.29
C GLU A 550 -14.23 38.47 -13.37
N ASP A 551 -13.79 37.77 -12.31
CA ASP A 551 -12.53 37.03 -12.29
C ASP A 551 -12.53 35.95 -13.39
N PHE A 552 -13.62 35.18 -13.50
CA PHE A 552 -13.79 34.19 -14.57
C PHE A 552 -13.67 34.80 -15.98
N LEU A 553 -14.37 35.91 -16.25
CA LEU A 553 -14.37 36.54 -17.58
C LEU A 553 -13.03 37.20 -17.93
N SER A 554 -12.20 37.51 -16.93
CA SER A 554 -10.85 38.03 -17.13
C SER A 554 -9.85 36.94 -17.49
N GLU A 555 -10.00 35.74 -16.93
CA GLU A 555 -9.07 34.61 -17.09
C GLU A 555 -9.45 33.67 -18.24
N VAL A 556 -10.75 33.46 -18.46
CA VAL A 556 -11.27 32.51 -19.44
C VAL A 556 -11.72 33.27 -20.68
N PHE A 557 -11.12 32.92 -21.83
CA PHE A 557 -11.50 33.47 -23.15
C PHE A 557 -12.89 32.98 -23.59
N MET A 558 -13.94 33.49 -22.95
CA MET A 558 -15.35 33.16 -23.17
C MET A 558 -16.20 34.43 -23.05
N PRO A 559 -17.09 34.72 -24.02
CA PRO A 559 -18.01 35.85 -23.92
C PRO A 559 -18.95 35.71 -22.72
N GLU A 560 -19.33 36.85 -22.14
CA GLU A 560 -20.24 36.90 -20.97
C GLU A 560 -21.57 36.18 -21.22
N GLU A 561 -22.16 36.33 -22.40
CA GLU A 561 -23.39 35.64 -22.79
C GLU A 561 -23.24 34.10 -22.73
N GLU A 562 -22.06 33.59 -23.09
CA GLU A 562 -21.78 32.16 -23.08
C GLU A 562 -21.52 31.65 -21.65
N TYR A 563 -20.89 32.45 -20.78
CA TYR A 563 -20.79 32.17 -19.34
C TYR A 563 -22.17 32.08 -18.67
N GLU A 564 -23.06 33.03 -18.93
CA GLU A 564 -24.41 33.04 -18.36
C GLU A 564 -25.22 31.83 -18.79
N LYS A 565 -25.12 31.47 -20.08
CA LYS A 565 -25.72 30.25 -20.61
C LYS A 565 -25.13 29.01 -19.93
N LEU A 566 -23.81 28.92 -19.79
CA LEU A 566 -23.14 27.76 -19.23
C LEU A 566 -23.46 27.56 -17.75
N SER A 567 -23.34 28.62 -16.95
CA SER A 567 -23.66 28.61 -15.52
C SER A 567 -25.16 28.37 -15.27
N GLY A 568 -26.05 28.95 -16.08
CA GLY A 568 -27.49 28.71 -16.03
C GLY A 568 -27.84 27.24 -16.30
N ILE A 569 -27.28 26.65 -17.36
CA ILE A 569 -27.47 25.23 -17.68
C ILE A 569 -26.93 24.36 -16.54
N LEU A 570 -25.74 24.66 -16.02
CA LEU A 570 -25.14 23.88 -14.92
C LEU A 570 -25.97 23.98 -13.63
N ARG A 571 -26.53 25.15 -13.30
CA ARG A 571 -27.43 25.30 -12.13
C ARG A 571 -28.68 24.44 -12.23
N ILE A 572 -29.27 24.33 -13.44
CA ILE A 572 -30.52 23.60 -13.69
C ILE A 572 -30.25 22.10 -13.85
N LYS A 573 -29.32 21.72 -14.73
CA LYS A 573 -29.06 20.32 -15.13
C LYS A 573 -28.04 19.61 -14.26
N LYS A 574 -27.28 20.34 -13.44
CA LYS A 574 -26.20 19.86 -12.56
C LYS A 574 -25.02 19.19 -13.26
N ASN A 575 -25.12 18.93 -14.55
CA ASN A 575 -24.11 18.27 -15.36
C ASN A 575 -24.01 18.95 -16.73
N ILE A 576 -22.79 19.15 -17.21
CA ILE A 576 -22.49 19.73 -18.52
C ILE A 576 -21.34 18.98 -19.19
N ILE A 577 -21.32 18.94 -20.51
CA ILE A 577 -20.20 18.42 -21.30
C ILE A 577 -19.69 19.54 -22.20
N LEU A 578 -18.43 19.95 -22.01
CA LEU A 578 -17.75 20.93 -22.86
C LEU A 578 -17.09 20.22 -24.04
N GLN A 579 -17.57 20.49 -25.26
CA GLN A 579 -17.04 19.89 -26.50
C GLN A 579 -16.24 20.92 -27.31
N GLY A 580 -15.12 20.50 -27.93
CA GLY A 580 -14.30 21.37 -28.76
C GLY A 580 -12.92 20.78 -29.05
N ALA A 581 -12.17 21.40 -29.97
CA ALA A 581 -10.84 20.94 -30.38
C ALA A 581 -9.85 20.85 -29.18
N PRO A 582 -8.82 19.99 -29.23
CA PRO A 582 -7.75 20.00 -28.24
C PRO A 582 -7.09 21.38 -28.13
N GLY A 583 -6.68 21.80 -26.93
CA GLY A 583 -5.98 23.08 -26.72
C GLY A 583 -6.84 24.34 -26.57
N VAL A 584 -8.17 24.27 -26.72
CA VAL A 584 -9.08 25.45 -26.60
C VAL A 584 -9.46 25.81 -25.14
N GLY A 585 -8.68 25.36 -24.15
CA GLY A 585 -8.89 25.77 -22.74
C GLY A 585 -10.07 25.12 -21.99
N LYS A 586 -10.67 24.02 -22.49
CA LYS A 586 -11.85 23.37 -21.85
C LYS A 586 -11.63 22.98 -20.39
N THR A 587 -10.47 22.35 -20.10
CA THR A 587 -10.10 21.91 -18.75
C THR A 587 -9.92 23.11 -17.81
N PHE A 588 -9.35 24.20 -18.33
CA PHE A 588 -9.16 25.45 -17.60
C PHE A 588 -10.51 26.11 -17.29
N ALA A 589 -11.39 26.26 -18.29
CA ALA A 589 -12.73 26.82 -18.12
C ALA A 589 -13.61 26.01 -17.14
N ALA A 590 -13.53 24.67 -17.17
CA ALA A 590 -14.31 23.79 -16.30
C ALA A 590 -13.99 23.97 -14.80
N LYS A 591 -12.71 24.22 -14.47
CA LYS A 591 -12.28 24.46 -13.08
C LYS A 591 -12.70 25.86 -12.61
N ARG A 592 -12.45 26.88 -13.44
CA ARG A 592 -12.79 28.27 -13.11
C ARG A 592 -14.30 28.51 -12.98
N ILE A 593 -15.14 27.81 -13.75
CA ILE A 593 -16.60 27.96 -13.60
C ILE A 593 -17.11 27.36 -12.29
N ALA A 594 -16.48 26.31 -11.76
CA ALA A 594 -16.82 25.75 -10.46
C ALA A 594 -16.53 26.76 -9.34
N PHE A 595 -15.35 27.39 -9.34
CA PHE A 595 -15.00 28.45 -8.38
C PHE A 595 -15.94 29.65 -8.49
N SER A 596 -16.23 30.12 -9.71
CA SER A 596 -17.13 31.26 -9.93
C SER A 596 -18.55 30.98 -9.45
N MET A 597 -19.03 29.73 -9.59
CA MET A 597 -20.35 29.34 -9.10
C MET A 597 -20.43 29.20 -7.58
N MET A 598 -19.32 28.87 -6.92
CA MET A 598 -19.20 28.81 -5.47
C MET A 598 -18.90 30.18 -4.84
N GLY A 599 -18.38 31.11 -5.62
CA GLY A 599 -17.95 32.44 -5.17
C GLY A 599 -16.57 32.44 -4.50
N VAL A 600 -15.89 31.30 -4.41
CA VAL A 600 -14.60 31.12 -3.72
C VAL A 600 -13.75 30.06 -4.43
N LYS A 601 -12.41 30.20 -4.36
CA LYS A 601 -11.49 29.13 -4.78
C LYS A 601 -11.32 28.10 -3.65
N ASP A 602 -12.33 27.25 -3.46
CA ASP A 602 -12.25 26.11 -2.54
C ASP A 602 -11.95 24.82 -3.34
N VAL A 603 -10.68 24.38 -3.34
CA VAL A 603 -10.28 23.11 -4.01
C VAL A 603 -10.73 21.87 -3.26
N GLU A 604 -10.97 21.94 -1.95
CA GLU A 604 -11.44 20.77 -1.19
C GLU A 604 -12.84 20.36 -1.69
N ARG A 605 -13.61 21.30 -2.24
CA ARG A 605 -14.92 21.07 -2.86
C ARG A 605 -14.87 20.74 -4.36
N VAL A 606 -13.71 20.80 -5.01
CA VAL A 606 -13.55 20.58 -6.45
C VAL A 606 -12.59 19.43 -6.72
N MET A 607 -13.14 18.29 -7.13
CA MET A 607 -12.36 17.12 -7.53
C MET A 607 -12.23 17.06 -9.06
N MET A 608 -10.99 17.09 -9.57
CA MET A 608 -10.71 16.92 -11.00
C MET A 608 -10.26 15.49 -11.29
N VAL A 609 -10.95 14.84 -12.23
CA VAL A 609 -10.64 13.47 -12.67
C VAL A 609 -10.50 13.44 -14.18
N GLN A 610 -9.42 12.82 -14.68
CA GLN A 610 -9.21 12.59 -16.10
C GLN A 610 -9.49 11.11 -16.42
N PHE A 611 -10.52 10.86 -17.23
CA PHE A 611 -10.83 9.51 -17.67
C PHE A 611 -9.80 9.03 -18.70
N HIS A 612 -9.39 7.78 -18.54
CA HIS A 612 -8.56 7.05 -19.50
C HIS A 612 -9.18 5.67 -19.73
N GLN A 613 -8.73 4.93 -20.75
CA GLN A 613 -9.34 3.65 -21.13
C GLN A 613 -9.35 2.60 -20.01
N SER A 614 -8.39 2.68 -19.08
CA SER A 614 -8.31 1.79 -17.91
C SER A 614 -9.03 2.34 -16.66
N TYR A 615 -9.75 3.46 -16.75
CA TYR A 615 -10.44 4.08 -15.62
C TYR A 615 -11.78 3.38 -15.47
N SER A 616 -11.95 2.61 -14.40
CA SER A 616 -13.14 1.79 -14.22
C SER A 616 -14.13 2.42 -13.24
N TYR A 617 -15.32 1.84 -13.13
CA TYR A 617 -16.33 2.27 -12.16
C TYR A 617 -15.79 2.20 -10.72
N GLU A 618 -14.96 1.18 -10.46
CA GLU A 618 -14.30 0.91 -9.19
C GLU A 618 -13.28 1.99 -8.82
N ASP A 619 -12.67 2.64 -9.82
CA ASP A 619 -11.76 3.76 -9.60
C ASP A 619 -12.48 5.10 -9.37
N PHE A 620 -13.68 5.27 -9.94
CA PHE A 620 -14.40 6.56 -9.96
C PHE A 620 -15.48 6.69 -8.89
N ILE A 621 -16.20 5.61 -8.59
CA ILE A 621 -17.37 5.63 -7.70
C ILE A 621 -17.05 4.91 -6.40
N MET A 622 -16.71 3.63 -6.47
CA MET A 622 -16.28 2.85 -5.30
C MET A 622 -15.71 1.51 -5.75
N GLY A 623 -14.54 1.19 -5.23
CA GLY A 623 -13.83 -0.03 -5.53
C GLY A 623 -12.86 -0.33 -4.41
N PHE A 624 -12.53 -1.58 -4.22
CA PHE A 624 -11.71 -1.96 -3.10
C PHE A 624 -10.22 -1.75 -3.39
N ARG A 625 -9.51 -1.28 -2.36
CA ARG A 625 -8.06 -1.09 -2.35
C ARG A 625 -7.52 -1.51 -0.97
N PRO A 626 -6.68 -2.56 -0.86
CA PRO A 626 -6.01 -2.86 0.39
C PRO A 626 -5.11 -1.76 0.91
N SER A 627 -5.19 -1.63 2.23
CA SER A 627 -4.45 -0.72 3.10
C SER A 627 -3.46 -1.52 3.96
N THR A 628 -2.37 -0.89 4.39
CA THR A 628 -1.20 -1.52 5.02
C THR A 628 -1.27 -1.66 6.55
N ASP A 629 -2.41 -1.35 7.17
CA ASP A 629 -2.45 -1.05 8.61
C ASP A 629 -2.67 -2.23 9.58
N ASP A 630 -2.65 -3.48 9.12
CA ASP A 630 -2.87 -4.66 9.98
C ASP A 630 -1.67 -5.63 10.04
N VAL A 631 -0.49 -5.10 10.38
CA VAL A 631 0.64 -5.93 10.83
C VAL A 631 1.09 -5.46 12.22
N ARG A 632 0.38 -5.92 13.27
CA ARG A 632 0.92 -5.90 14.64
C ARG A 632 1.74 -7.18 14.87
N ILE A 633 2.96 -6.95 15.36
CA ILE A 633 4.08 -7.88 15.62
C ILE A 633 3.67 -9.10 16.44
#